data_AF-A0A1U9M8Y7-F1
#
_entry.id   AF-A0A1U9M8Y7-F1
#
_cell.length_a   1.000
_cell.length_b   1.000
_cell.length_c   1.000
_cell.angle_alpha   90.00
_cell.angle_beta   90.00
_cell.angle_gamma   90.00
#
_symmetry.space_group_name_H-M   'P 1'
#
loop_
_entity.id
_entity.type
_entity.pdbx_description
1 polymer ?
#
loop_
_entity_poly.entity_id
_entity_poly.type
_entity_poly.pdbx_seq_one_letter_code
_entity_poly.pdbx_strand_id
1 'polypeptide(L)'
;MIKAAPSFNGLKTAAVNGHHFANIDEGLEILKSAEQEARDKGYETLIGPMDNGSWGPYRLVMYSDGSPSFIGEPQSGVYDLEAYIKAGFIIGEMHSSAKANISNRTEPTKHIKNLKMTAWDGKNPEKLLKDVHRITMTAFAKTPLFSPIPANDFIQAYIPILKRADPRLLLSAMNENGEMVAYLLSYPDPNWPKTLIVKTYAATEPGAGRYLMEQILWRGKNYGFEQAVFGLMRDGNYSTSALKRFDATIFRRYALMEKRL
;
A
#
# COMPACT_ATOMS: atom_id res chain seq x y z
N MET A 1 -2.44 -21.75 -12.16
CA MET A 1 -1.31 -20.92 -11.67
C MET A 1 -1.62 -19.44 -11.78
N ILE A 2 -2.55 -19.07 -12.67
CA ILE A 2 -3.01 -17.69 -12.83
C ILE A 2 -4.44 -17.50 -12.29
N LYS A 3 -4.80 -16.25 -11.99
CA LYS A 3 -6.18 -15.81 -11.72
C LYS A 3 -6.54 -14.65 -12.65
N ALA A 4 -7.82 -14.46 -12.92
CA ALA A 4 -8.29 -13.25 -13.59
C ALA A 4 -7.95 -12.02 -12.73
N ALA A 5 -7.48 -10.95 -13.36
CA ALA A 5 -7.20 -9.67 -12.71
C ALA A 5 -7.98 -8.54 -13.40
N PRO A 6 -8.16 -7.38 -12.74
CA PRO A 6 -8.67 -6.19 -13.42
C PRO A 6 -7.82 -5.87 -14.65
N SER A 7 -8.45 -5.25 -15.65
CA SER A 7 -7.73 -4.84 -16.86
C SER A 7 -6.54 -3.96 -16.52
N PHE A 8 -5.38 -4.32 -17.06
CA PHE A 8 -4.15 -3.57 -16.94
C PHE A 8 -3.80 -2.95 -18.30
N ASN A 9 -3.63 -1.62 -18.32
CA ASN A 9 -3.37 -0.85 -19.55
C ASN A 9 -4.41 -1.11 -20.68
N GLY A 10 -5.67 -1.39 -20.33
CA GLY A 10 -6.76 -1.62 -21.27
C GLY A 10 -6.81 -3.04 -21.86
N LEU A 11 -5.97 -3.95 -21.38
CA LEU A 11 -5.89 -5.33 -21.86
C LEU A 11 -6.63 -6.29 -20.94
N LYS A 12 -7.09 -7.42 -21.47
CA LYS A 12 -7.60 -8.54 -20.67
C LYS A 12 -6.46 -9.22 -19.93
N THR A 13 -6.44 -9.09 -18.61
CA THR A 13 -5.28 -9.41 -17.78
C THR A 13 -5.49 -10.63 -16.90
N ALA A 14 -4.46 -11.47 -16.80
CA ALA A 14 -4.32 -12.48 -15.77
C ALA A 14 -3.16 -12.12 -14.82
N ALA A 15 -3.24 -12.59 -13.58
CA ALA A 15 -2.21 -12.45 -12.57
C ALA A 15 -1.58 -13.81 -12.25
N VAL A 16 -0.25 -13.88 -12.24
CA VAL A 16 0.51 -14.99 -11.64
C VAL A 16 0.45 -14.81 -10.12
N ASN A 17 0.08 -15.85 -9.39
CA ASN A 17 0.10 -15.82 -7.92
C ASN A 17 1.53 -15.54 -7.40
N GLY A 18 1.64 -15.08 -6.16
CA GLY A 18 2.90 -14.89 -5.47
C GLY A 18 3.58 -16.24 -5.22
N HIS A 19 4.66 -16.47 -5.95
CA HIS A 19 5.53 -17.62 -5.79
C HIS A 19 6.91 -17.15 -5.36
N HIS A 20 7.46 -17.82 -4.36
CA HIS A 20 8.90 -17.80 -4.11
C HIS A 20 9.51 -18.98 -4.83
N PHE A 21 10.40 -18.70 -5.78
CA PHE A 21 11.06 -19.76 -6.53
C PHE A 21 12.29 -20.27 -5.76
N ALA A 22 12.50 -21.58 -5.73
CA ALA A 22 13.66 -22.18 -5.07
C ALA A 22 14.94 -21.99 -5.90
N ASN A 23 14.81 -21.79 -7.21
CA ASN A 23 15.88 -21.41 -8.13
C ASN A 23 15.28 -20.76 -9.40
N ILE A 24 16.15 -20.26 -10.28
CA ILE A 24 15.75 -19.57 -11.51
C ILE A 24 15.03 -20.50 -12.49
N ASP A 25 15.50 -21.75 -12.65
CA ASP A 25 14.96 -22.69 -13.63
C ASP A 25 13.51 -23.07 -13.30
N GLU A 26 13.23 -23.35 -12.03
CA GLU A 26 11.87 -23.57 -11.52
C GLU A 26 10.98 -22.35 -11.81
N GLY A 27 11.48 -21.14 -11.54
CA GLY A 27 10.74 -19.91 -11.82
C GLY A 27 10.40 -19.76 -13.30
N LEU A 28 11.33 -20.08 -14.20
CA LEU A 28 11.11 -20.06 -15.64
C LEU A 28 10.04 -21.08 -16.07
N GLU A 29 10.09 -22.30 -15.54
CA GLU A 29 9.11 -23.35 -15.83
C GLU A 29 7.69 -22.96 -15.40
N ILE A 30 7.54 -22.43 -14.19
CA ILE A 30 6.26 -21.97 -13.65
C ILE A 30 5.73 -20.78 -14.47
N LEU A 31 6.57 -19.79 -14.75
CA LEU A 31 6.16 -18.60 -15.49
C LEU A 31 5.80 -18.92 -16.94
N LYS A 32 6.52 -19.84 -17.60
CA LYS A 32 6.18 -20.32 -18.94
C LYS A 32 4.86 -21.08 -18.95
N SER A 33 4.61 -21.90 -17.93
CA SER A 33 3.34 -22.62 -17.79
C SER A 33 2.17 -21.66 -17.54
N ALA A 34 2.38 -20.62 -16.72
CA ALA A 34 1.41 -19.56 -16.49
C ALA A 34 1.13 -18.75 -17.76
N GLU A 35 2.15 -18.48 -18.58
CA GLU A 35 2.02 -17.82 -19.88
C GLU A 35 1.14 -18.65 -20.83
N GLN A 36 1.42 -19.95 -20.97
CA GLN A 36 0.64 -20.84 -21.82
C GLN A 36 -0.82 -20.92 -21.34
N GLU A 37 -1.03 -21.12 -20.03
CA GLU A 37 -2.37 -21.12 -19.44
C GLU A 37 -3.14 -19.82 -19.73
N ALA A 38 -2.44 -18.68 -19.72
CA ALA A 38 -3.04 -17.38 -20.01
C ALA A 38 -3.42 -17.21 -21.48
N ARG A 39 -2.54 -17.63 -22.41
CA ARG A 39 -2.82 -17.64 -23.85
C ARG A 39 -4.01 -18.52 -24.20
N ASP A 40 -4.06 -19.73 -23.65
CA ASP A 40 -5.15 -20.69 -23.89
C ASP A 40 -6.51 -20.16 -23.43
N LYS A 41 -6.52 -19.33 -22.37
CA LYS A 41 -7.72 -18.65 -21.84
C LYS A 41 -8.01 -17.30 -22.52
N GLY A 42 -7.23 -16.94 -23.54
CA GLY A 42 -7.37 -15.72 -24.32
C GLY A 42 -7.16 -14.45 -23.50
N TYR A 43 -6.20 -14.46 -22.56
CA TYR A 43 -5.69 -13.24 -21.95
C TYR A 43 -4.66 -12.59 -22.88
N GLU A 44 -4.55 -11.26 -22.81
CA GLU A 44 -3.65 -10.46 -23.65
C GLU A 44 -2.38 -10.03 -22.90
N THR A 45 -2.44 -10.08 -21.57
CA THR A 45 -1.30 -9.72 -20.71
C THR A 45 -1.32 -10.53 -19.43
N LEU A 46 -0.11 -10.82 -18.95
CA LEU A 46 0.14 -11.48 -17.68
C LEU A 46 0.87 -10.50 -16.77
N ILE A 47 0.40 -10.33 -15.53
CA ILE A 47 1.07 -9.54 -14.50
C ILE A 47 1.49 -10.44 -13.35
N GLY A 48 2.52 -10.07 -12.60
CA GLY A 48 2.91 -10.85 -11.44
C GLY A 48 4.11 -10.29 -10.68
N PRO A 49 4.33 -10.77 -9.44
CA PRO A 49 3.41 -11.58 -8.66
C PRO A 49 2.17 -10.77 -8.26
N MET A 50 1.02 -11.41 -8.10
CA MET A 50 -0.18 -10.79 -7.53
C MET A 50 -1.09 -11.83 -6.90
N ASP A 51 -1.09 -11.88 -5.57
CA ASP A 51 -1.99 -12.71 -4.78
C ASP A 51 -3.22 -11.95 -4.33
N ASN A 52 -4.39 -12.47 -4.67
CA ASN A 52 -5.69 -11.93 -4.21
C ASN A 52 -5.89 -10.44 -4.55
N GLY A 53 -5.40 -10.02 -5.72
CA GLY A 53 -5.54 -8.66 -6.23
C GLY A 53 -4.78 -7.63 -5.39
N SER A 54 -5.25 -6.37 -5.39
CA SER A 54 -4.59 -5.28 -4.67
C SER A 54 -4.62 -5.41 -3.14
N TRP A 55 -5.32 -6.42 -2.60
CA TRP A 55 -5.48 -6.67 -1.17
C TRP A 55 -4.43 -7.62 -0.57
N GLY A 56 -3.75 -8.39 -1.41
CA GLY A 56 -2.63 -9.24 -0.99
C GLY A 56 -1.28 -8.72 -1.48
N PRO A 57 -0.20 -9.51 -1.32
CA PRO A 57 1.11 -9.19 -1.88
C PRO A 57 1.08 -9.20 -3.41
N TYR A 58 1.62 -8.16 -4.07
CA TYR A 58 1.67 -8.11 -5.54
C TYR A 58 2.88 -7.41 -6.16
N ARG A 59 4.03 -7.41 -5.47
CA ARG A 59 5.23 -6.70 -5.96
C ARG A 59 6.51 -7.44 -5.57
N LEU A 60 7.50 -7.42 -6.46
CA LEU A 60 8.87 -7.87 -6.21
C LEU A 60 9.72 -6.73 -5.68
N VAL A 61 10.63 -7.03 -4.76
CA VAL A 61 11.67 -6.09 -4.31
C VAL A 61 12.70 -5.92 -5.44
N MET A 62 12.82 -4.70 -5.96
CA MET A 62 13.77 -4.31 -7.00
C MET A 62 15.07 -3.74 -6.44
N TYR A 63 14.96 -3.03 -5.32
CA TYR A 63 16.07 -2.34 -4.68
C TYR A 63 15.84 -2.31 -3.17
N SER A 64 16.93 -2.45 -2.43
CA SER A 64 17.00 -2.35 -0.98
C SER A 64 18.33 -1.71 -0.56
N ASP A 65 18.30 -0.86 0.47
CA ASP A 65 19.49 -0.39 1.17
C ASP A 65 19.98 -1.35 2.28
N GLY A 66 19.34 -2.52 2.41
CA GLY A 66 19.63 -3.51 3.44
C GLY A 66 18.84 -3.34 4.74
N SER A 67 18.01 -2.30 4.86
CA SER A 67 17.12 -2.13 6.02
C SER A 67 16.15 -3.33 6.17
N PRO A 68 15.74 -3.68 7.41
CA PRO A 68 14.80 -4.79 7.63
C PRO A 68 13.43 -4.50 7.03
N SER A 69 12.65 -5.54 6.74
CA SER A 69 11.28 -5.36 6.27
C SER A 69 10.36 -4.84 7.37
N PHE A 70 9.39 -4.00 7.02
CA PHE A 70 8.30 -3.60 7.92
C PHE A 70 7.05 -4.47 7.72
N ILE A 71 6.16 -4.51 8.71
CA ILE A 71 4.90 -5.26 8.71
C ILE A 71 4.06 -4.84 7.51
N GLY A 72 3.68 -5.80 6.68
CA GLY A 72 2.89 -5.57 5.47
C GLY A 72 3.70 -5.10 4.26
N GLU A 73 5.04 -5.12 4.33
CA GLU A 73 5.92 -4.95 3.18
C GLU A 73 5.97 -6.24 2.34
N PRO A 74 5.92 -6.15 0.99
CA PRO A 74 6.16 -7.30 0.13
C PRO A 74 7.55 -7.88 0.36
N GLN A 75 7.62 -9.21 0.39
CA GLN A 75 8.87 -9.95 0.45
C GLN A 75 9.09 -10.68 -0.87
N SER A 76 10.36 -10.88 -1.22
CA SER A 76 10.75 -11.61 -2.42
C SER A 76 11.82 -12.63 -2.05
N GLY A 77 11.73 -13.80 -2.67
CA GLY A 77 12.80 -14.78 -2.70
C GLY A 77 13.98 -14.25 -3.51
N VAL A 78 15.15 -14.85 -3.28
CA VAL A 78 16.42 -14.45 -3.92
C VAL A 78 16.35 -14.57 -5.44
N TYR A 79 15.55 -15.50 -5.96
CA TYR A 79 15.45 -15.80 -7.39
C TYR A 79 14.25 -15.16 -8.09
N ASP A 80 13.30 -14.61 -7.34
CA ASP A 80 11.99 -14.20 -7.89
C ASP A 80 12.15 -13.16 -9.00
N LEU A 81 12.85 -12.06 -8.71
CA LEU A 81 13.03 -10.98 -9.69
C LEU A 81 13.77 -11.45 -10.95
N GLU A 82 14.85 -12.21 -10.78
CA GLU A 82 15.64 -12.67 -11.92
C GLU A 82 14.85 -13.67 -12.78
N ALA A 83 14.05 -14.54 -12.19
CA ALA A 83 13.17 -15.45 -12.91
C ALA A 83 12.14 -14.68 -13.77
N TYR A 84 11.49 -13.64 -13.22
CA TYR A 84 10.57 -12.80 -13.98
C TYR A 84 11.27 -12.10 -15.16
N ILE A 85 12.45 -11.52 -14.92
CA ILE A 85 13.23 -10.84 -15.98
C ILE A 85 13.63 -11.84 -17.08
N LYS A 86 14.16 -13.01 -16.71
CA LYS A 86 14.57 -14.05 -17.68
C LYS A 86 13.39 -14.68 -18.40
N ALA A 87 12.21 -14.72 -17.78
CA ALA A 87 10.96 -15.12 -18.43
C ALA A 87 10.42 -14.05 -19.41
N GLY A 88 11.09 -12.90 -19.55
CA GLY A 88 10.72 -11.84 -20.48
C GLY A 88 9.63 -10.90 -19.95
N PHE A 89 9.40 -10.85 -18.63
CA PHE A 89 8.59 -9.81 -18.02
C PHE A 89 9.37 -8.50 -17.93
N ILE A 90 8.65 -7.39 -18.08
CA ILE A 90 9.13 -6.02 -17.88
C ILE A 90 8.47 -5.39 -16.67
N ILE A 91 8.91 -4.20 -16.26
CA ILE A 91 8.29 -3.45 -15.16
C ILE A 91 6.96 -2.86 -15.66
N GLY A 92 5.84 -3.26 -15.06
CA GLY A 92 4.52 -2.69 -15.35
C GLY A 92 4.16 -1.53 -14.43
N GLU A 93 4.39 -1.67 -13.13
CA GLU A 93 4.23 -0.57 -12.17
C GLU A 93 5.38 -0.53 -11.17
N MET A 94 5.81 0.68 -10.82
CA MET A 94 6.86 0.88 -9.84
C MET A 94 6.33 1.56 -8.58
N HIS A 95 6.83 1.14 -7.43
CA HIS A 95 6.47 1.66 -6.12
C HIS A 95 7.73 1.87 -5.28
N SER A 96 7.67 2.80 -4.33
CA SER A 96 8.79 3.13 -3.46
C SER A 96 8.35 3.25 -2.00
N SER A 97 9.21 2.80 -1.10
CA SER A 97 9.14 3.14 0.33
C SER A 97 10.28 4.08 0.69
N ALA A 98 9.98 5.08 1.51
CA ALA A 98 10.95 6.08 1.93
C ALA A 98 10.88 6.34 3.42
N LYS A 99 12.02 6.72 3.99
CA LYS A 99 12.15 7.09 5.40
C LYS A 99 12.47 8.57 5.55
N ALA A 100 11.91 9.21 6.56
CA ALA A 100 12.16 10.61 6.89
C ALA A 100 12.37 10.79 8.39
N ASN A 101 13.22 11.75 8.76
CA ASN A 101 13.32 12.23 10.12
C ASN A 101 12.06 13.05 10.49
N ILE A 102 11.51 12.80 11.68
CA ILE A 102 10.35 13.53 12.21
C ILE A 102 10.62 14.20 13.56
N SER A 103 11.83 14.07 14.12
CA SER A 103 12.19 14.63 15.42
C SER A 103 12.01 16.15 15.50
N ASN A 104 12.15 16.85 14.37
CA ASN A 104 12.00 18.31 14.29
C ASN A 104 10.61 18.77 13.81
N ARG A 105 9.61 17.89 13.76
CA ARG A 105 8.25 18.29 13.31
C ARG A 105 7.63 19.27 14.31
N THR A 106 7.04 20.33 13.77
CA THR A 106 6.25 21.32 14.51
C THR A 106 4.77 21.01 14.35
N GLU A 107 3.95 21.57 15.23
CA GLU A 107 2.50 21.45 15.12
C GLU A 107 2.03 22.02 13.77
N PRO A 108 1.16 21.31 13.03
CA PRO A 108 0.62 21.85 11.79
C PRO A 108 -0.32 23.02 12.10
N THR A 109 0.08 24.23 11.73
CA THR A 109 -0.71 25.46 11.93
C THR A 109 -1.82 25.64 10.89
N LYS A 110 -1.76 24.88 9.79
CA LYS A 110 -2.74 24.98 8.71
C LYS A 110 -3.98 24.18 9.07
N HIS A 111 -4.99 24.87 9.59
CA HIS A 111 -6.35 24.34 9.64
C HIS A 111 -6.92 24.30 8.23
N ILE A 112 -7.47 23.14 7.84
CA ILE A 112 -8.38 23.10 6.70
C ILE A 112 -9.75 23.52 7.23
N LYS A 113 -10.30 24.59 6.67
CA LYS A 113 -11.64 25.08 7.02
C LYS A 113 -12.62 23.90 6.96
N ASN A 114 -13.50 23.78 7.94
CA ASN A 114 -14.59 22.80 7.97
C ASN A 114 -14.16 21.34 8.19
N LEU A 115 -12.89 21.07 8.53
CA LEU A 115 -12.42 19.73 8.90
C LEU A 115 -11.99 19.64 10.35
N LYS A 116 -12.49 18.62 11.04
CA LYS A 116 -12.06 18.23 12.39
C LYS A 116 -11.27 16.94 12.32
N MET A 117 -10.01 16.96 12.73
CA MET A 117 -9.26 15.73 12.97
C MET A 117 -9.74 15.07 14.26
N THR A 118 -9.90 13.75 14.24
CA THR A 118 -10.03 12.93 15.44
C THR A 118 -9.12 11.71 15.36
N ALA A 119 -8.59 11.27 16.50
CA ALA A 119 -8.03 9.94 16.64
C ALA A 119 -9.16 8.94 16.93
N TRP A 120 -8.96 7.67 16.63
CA TRP A 120 -9.90 6.63 17.07
C TRP A 120 -9.85 6.48 18.59
N ASP A 121 -11.01 6.27 19.21
CA ASP A 121 -11.16 6.12 20.67
C ASP A 121 -11.08 4.66 21.13
N GLY A 122 -10.83 3.72 20.21
CA GLY A 122 -10.80 2.29 20.48
C GLY A 122 -12.17 1.62 20.55
N LYS A 123 -13.27 2.35 20.30
CA LYS A 123 -14.64 1.84 20.39
C LYS A 123 -15.28 1.68 19.02
N ASN A 124 -16.32 0.84 18.94
CA ASN A 124 -17.11 0.62 17.72
C ASN A 124 -16.25 0.32 16.46
N PRO A 125 -15.36 -0.68 16.50
CA PRO A 125 -14.44 -1.00 15.40
C PRO A 125 -15.17 -1.26 14.08
N GLU A 126 -16.35 -1.89 14.12
CA GLU A 126 -17.17 -2.12 12.92
C GLU A 126 -17.64 -0.82 12.27
N LYS A 127 -18.04 0.18 13.06
CA LYS A 127 -18.43 1.48 12.52
C LYS A 127 -17.24 2.16 11.84
N LEU A 128 -16.08 2.17 12.50
CA LEU A 128 -14.84 2.70 11.93
C LEU A 128 -14.53 2.01 10.60
N LEU A 129 -14.57 0.68 10.55
CA LEU A 129 -14.24 -0.07 9.34
C LEU A 129 -15.28 0.13 8.21
N LYS A 130 -16.56 0.34 8.53
CA LYS A 130 -17.57 0.74 7.54
C LYS A 130 -17.25 2.10 6.91
N ASP A 131 -16.87 3.08 7.74
CA ASP A 131 -16.48 4.42 7.26
C ASP A 131 -15.20 4.35 6.41
N VAL A 132 -14.19 3.61 6.88
CA VAL A 132 -12.94 3.36 6.13
C VAL A 132 -13.22 2.66 4.81
N HIS A 133 -14.07 1.63 4.78
CA HIS A 133 -14.45 0.92 3.56
C HIS A 133 -15.03 1.86 2.52
N ARG A 134 -16.04 2.66 2.89
CA ARG A 134 -16.68 3.64 2.00
C ARG A 134 -15.66 4.59 1.36
N ILE A 135 -14.76 5.15 2.18
CA ILE A 135 -13.71 6.06 1.70
C ILE A 135 -12.73 5.31 0.79
N THR A 136 -12.32 4.10 1.16
CA THR A 136 -11.37 3.27 0.39
C THR A 136 -11.92 2.95 -0.99
N MET A 137 -13.18 2.46 -1.07
CA MET A 137 -13.83 2.14 -2.34
C MET A 137 -13.95 3.35 -3.24
N THR A 138 -14.19 4.53 -2.67
CA THR A 138 -14.33 5.78 -3.44
C THR A 138 -12.97 6.31 -3.90
N ALA A 139 -12.03 6.46 -2.97
CA ALA A 139 -10.73 7.09 -3.22
C ALA A 139 -9.85 6.27 -4.15
N PHE A 140 -9.94 4.94 -4.10
CA PHE A 140 -9.12 4.05 -4.93
C PHE A 140 -9.84 3.51 -6.17
N ALA A 141 -11.10 3.87 -6.43
CA ALA A 141 -11.89 3.37 -7.57
C ALA A 141 -11.18 3.47 -8.93
N LYS A 142 -10.33 4.50 -9.12
CA LYS A 142 -9.58 4.75 -10.36
C LYS A 142 -8.12 4.29 -10.28
N THR A 143 -7.70 3.68 -9.18
CA THR A 143 -6.34 3.14 -9.04
C THR A 143 -6.23 1.87 -9.86
N PRO A 144 -5.21 1.71 -10.71
CA PRO A 144 -5.02 0.49 -11.46
C PRO A 144 -4.99 -0.73 -10.54
N LEU A 145 -5.59 -1.82 -11.03
CA LEU A 145 -5.68 -3.11 -10.33
C LEU A 145 -6.45 -3.10 -9.00
N PHE A 146 -7.09 -1.97 -8.64
CA PHE A 146 -7.99 -1.93 -7.50
C PHE A 146 -9.23 -2.77 -7.78
N SER A 147 -9.41 -3.82 -6.99
CA SER A 147 -10.62 -4.66 -7.03
C SER A 147 -11.51 -4.32 -5.84
N PRO A 148 -12.72 -3.77 -6.04
CA PRO A 148 -13.62 -3.51 -4.92
C PRO A 148 -14.01 -4.82 -4.22
N ILE A 149 -14.11 -4.78 -2.90
CA ILE A 149 -14.60 -5.91 -2.09
C ILE A 149 -15.84 -5.51 -1.28
N PRO A 150 -16.74 -6.45 -0.98
CA PRO A 150 -17.88 -6.21 -0.10
C PRO A 150 -17.46 -5.68 1.28
N ALA A 151 -18.32 -4.86 1.89
CA ALA A 151 -18.04 -4.27 3.20
C ALA A 151 -17.83 -5.33 4.28
N ASN A 152 -18.60 -6.42 4.25
CA ASN A 152 -18.46 -7.51 5.23
C ASN A 152 -17.08 -8.19 5.12
N ASP A 153 -16.61 -8.48 3.91
CA ASP A 153 -15.30 -9.10 3.68
C ASP A 153 -14.17 -8.18 4.15
N PHE A 154 -14.29 -6.88 3.86
CA PHE A 154 -13.35 -5.87 4.37
C PHE A 154 -13.33 -5.85 5.91
N ILE A 155 -14.50 -5.77 6.55
CA ILE A 155 -14.60 -5.72 8.01
C ILE A 155 -14.00 -6.97 8.65
N GLN A 156 -14.32 -8.16 8.11
CA GLN A 156 -13.78 -9.43 8.61
C GLN A 156 -12.26 -9.50 8.47
N ALA A 157 -11.71 -9.04 7.35
CA ALA A 157 -10.27 -9.02 7.12
C ALA A 157 -9.53 -8.06 8.08
N TYR A 158 -10.11 -6.89 8.38
CA TYR A 158 -9.41 -5.84 9.12
C TYR A 158 -9.75 -5.76 10.62
N ILE A 159 -10.83 -6.37 11.12
CA ILE A 159 -11.13 -6.43 12.57
C ILE A 159 -9.95 -6.97 13.40
N PRO A 160 -9.32 -8.11 13.04
CA PRO A 160 -8.23 -8.67 13.84
C PRO A 160 -7.00 -7.76 13.89
N ILE A 161 -6.75 -7.01 12.82
CA ILE A 161 -5.66 -6.03 12.73
C ILE A 161 -6.00 -4.83 13.63
N LEU A 162 -7.23 -4.31 13.52
CA LEU A 162 -7.69 -3.16 14.29
C LEU A 162 -7.69 -3.41 15.81
N LYS A 163 -7.98 -4.64 16.26
CA LYS A 163 -7.90 -5.03 17.68
C LYS A 163 -6.48 -4.94 18.26
N ARG A 164 -5.44 -4.93 17.42
CA ARG A 164 -4.03 -4.81 17.82
C ARG A 164 -3.46 -3.43 17.53
N ALA A 165 -4.23 -2.56 16.88
CA ALA A 165 -3.79 -1.22 16.52
C ALA A 165 -3.80 -0.30 17.74
N ASP A 166 -2.84 0.64 17.79
CA ASP A 166 -2.89 1.75 18.74
C ASP A 166 -3.91 2.79 18.24
N PRO A 167 -5.02 3.02 18.96
CA PRO A 167 -6.06 3.95 18.51
C PRO A 167 -5.55 5.38 18.29
N ARG A 168 -4.50 5.78 18.99
CA ARG A 168 -3.88 7.12 18.88
C ARG A 168 -3.21 7.37 17.53
N LEU A 169 -2.90 6.29 16.80
CA LEU A 169 -2.21 6.30 15.50
C LEU A 169 -3.15 6.10 14.32
N LEU A 170 -4.45 5.96 14.58
CA LEU A 170 -5.50 5.93 13.57
C LEU A 170 -6.22 7.27 13.57
N LEU A 171 -6.00 8.05 12.51
CA LEU A 171 -6.58 9.38 12.40
C LEU A 171 -7.71 9.39 11.38
N SER A 172 -8.71 10.23 11.64
CA SER A 172 -9.83 10.51 10.75
C SER A 172 -10.02 12.01 10.61
N ALA A 173 -10.45 12.46 9.43
CA ALA A 173 -10.95 13.81 9.22
C ALA A 173 -12.46 13.75 9.07
N MET A 174 -13.16 14.57 9.85
CA MET A 174 -14.62 14.69 9.84
C MET A 174 -15.00 16.05 9.23
N ASN A 175 -16.02 16.07 8.35
CA ASN A 175 -16.61 17.31 7.87
C ASN A 175 -17.55 17.94 8.90
N GLU A 176 -18.13 19.10 8.60
CA GLU A 176 -19.08 19.82 9.47
C GLU A 176 -20.35 19.03 9.80
N ASN A 177 -20.74 18.09 8.93
CA ASN A 177 -21.88 17.21 9.13
C ASN A 177 -21.55 16.01 10.03
N GLY A 178 -20.30 15.87 10.48
CA GLY A 178 -19.84 14.74 11.29
C GLY A 178 -19.60 13.47 10.47
N GLU A 179 -19.45 13.58 9.15
CA GLU A 179 -19.13 12.46 8.27
C GLU A 179 -17.62 12.32 8.10
N MET A 180 -17.12 11.08 8.07
CA MET A 180 -15.70 10.84 7.81
C MET A 180 -15.40 11.04 6.33
N VAL A 181 -14.41 11.87 6.02
CA VAL A 181 -14.00 12.22 4.64
C VAL A 181 -12.54 11.89 4.35
N ALA A 182 -11.77 11.54 5.37
CA ALA A 182 -10.45 10.95 5.20
C ALA A 182 -10.08 10.08 6.41
N TYR A 183 -9.18 9.14 6.19
CA TYR A 183 -8.54 8.39 7.27
C TYR A 183 -7.04 8.19 6.98
N LEU A 184 -6.27 7.94 8.04
CA LEU A 184 -4.86 7.57 7.97
C LEU A 184 -4.58 6.44 8.96
N LEU A 185 -3.97 5.38 8.43
CA LEU A 185 -3.47 4.22 9.16
C LEU A 185 -1.96 4.35 9.33
N SER A 186 -1.52 4.38 10.59
CA SER A 186 -0.12 4.26 10.97
C SER A 186 0.08 3.34 12.17
N TYR A 187 1.27 2.78 12.32
CA TYR A 187 1.61 1.84 13.38
C TYR A 187 3.11 1.81 13.67
N PRO A 188 3.52 1.45 14.91
CA PRO A 188 4.92 1.12 15.19
C PRO A 188 5.28 -0.24 14.58
N ASP A 189 6.57 -0.45 14.33
CA ASP A 189 7.09 -1.74 13.91
C ASP A 189 8.23 -2.19 14.84
N PRO A 190 8.19 -3.41 15.39
CA PRO A 190 9.26 -3.92 16.25
C PRO A 190 10.64 -3.97 15.58
N ASN A 191 10.70 -4.17 14.26
CA ASN A 191 11.95 -4.19 13.50
C ASN A 191 12.48 -2.77 13.20
N TRP A 192 11.66 -1.75 13.44
CA TRP A 192 12.00 -0.34 13.24
C TRP A 192 11.74 0.46 14.52
N PRO A 193 12.60 0.33 15.55
CA PRO A 193 12.42 1.04 16.81
C PRO A 193 12.36 2.56 16.58
N LYS A 194 11.51 3.23 17.37
CA LYS A 194 11.24 4.68 17.25
C LYS A 194 10.86 5.14 15.83
N THR A 195 10.34 4.25 15.00
CA THR A 195 9.85 4.58 13.67
C THR A 195 8.35 4.36 13.58
N LEU A 196 7.66 5.33 12.99
CA LEU A 196 6.25 5.23 12.67
C LEU A 196 6.06 4.79 11.20
N ILE A 197 5.43 3.65 10.97
CA ILE A 197 5.03 3.24 9.62
C ILE A 197 3.74 3.96 9.25
N VAL A 198 3.78 4.79 8.21
CA VAL A 198 2.62 5.46 7.62
C VAL A 198 2.23 4.69 6.36
N LYS A 199 1.21 3.84 6.47
CA LYS A 199 0.93 2.80 5.46
C LYS A 199 -0.11 3.19 4.44
N THR A 200 -1.26 3.69 4.89
CA THR A 200 -2.40 3.99 4.02
C THR A 200 -3.08 5.25 4.49
N TYR A 201 -3.34 6.16 3.56
CA TYR A 201 -4.26 7.26 3.78
C TYR A 201 -5.11 7.45 2.53
N ALA A 202 -6.37 7.79 2.75
CA ALA A 202 -7.33 8.02 1.67
C ALA A 202 -8.23 9.18 2.08
N ALA A 203 -8.68 9.93 1.07
CA ALA A 203 -9.53 11.09 1.26
C ALA A 203 -10.51 11.22 0.10
N THR A 204 -11.74 11.60 0.40
CA THR A 204 -12.75 12.01 -0.58
C THR A 204 -12.81 13.53 -0.73
N GLU A 205 -12.17 14.27 0.18
CA GLU A 205 -12.08 15.73 0.13
C GLU A 205 -10.63 16.21 -0.12
N PRO A 206 -10.43 17.19 -1.01
CA PRO A 206 -9.11 17.75 -1.30
C PRO A 206 -8.41 18.27 -0.04
N GLY A 207 -7.14 17.90 0.13
CA GLY A 207 -6.31 18.37 1.24
C GLY A 207 -6.48 17.59 2.55
N ALA A 208 -7.60 16.88 2.77
CA ALA A 208 -7.84 16.15 4.02
C ALA A 208 -6.76 15.11 4.31
N GLY A 209 -6.36 14.30 3.32
CA GLY A 209 -5.29 13.31 3.48
C GLY A 209 -3.93 13.93 3.83
N ARG A 210 -3.62 15.10 3.23
CA ARG A 210 -2.39 15.85 3.54
C ARG A 210 -2.42 16.40 4.97
N TYR A 211 -3.56 16.89 5.41
CA TYR A 211 -3.74 17.37 6.78
C TYR A 211 -3.52 16.23 7.79
N LEU A 212 -4.13 15.06 7.56
CA LEU A 212 -3.89 13.88 8.41
C LEU A 212 -2.41 13.46 8.42
N MET A 213 -1.73 13.53 7.27
CA MET A 213 -0.30 13.24 7.16
C MET A 213 0.56 14.20 8.01
N GLU A 214 0.32 15.51 7.95
CA GLU A 214 1.07 16.46 8.78
C GLU A 214 0.81 16.23 10.28
N GLN A 215 -0.45 15.98 10.63
CA GLN A 215 -0.87 15.71 12.01
C GLN A 215 -0.23 14.45 12.58
N ILE A 216 -0.20 13.34 11.83
CA ILE A 216 0.35 12.10 12.35
C ILE A 216 1.86 12.19 12.58
N LEU A 217 2.61 12.91 11.73
CA LEU A 217 4.06 13.06 11.91
C LEU A 217 4.38 13.90 13.16
N TRP A 218 3.62 14.97 13.40
CA TRP A 218 3.76 15.77 14.62
C TRP A 218 3.37 14.99 15.88
N ARG A 219 2.25 14.25 15.86
CA ARG A 219 1.84 13.39 16.98
C ARG A 219 2.85 12.28 17.24
N GLY A 220 3.35 11.65 16.17
CA GLY A 220 4.37 10.61 16.24
C GLY A 220 5.61 11.10 16.98
N LYS A 221 6.11 12.28 16.61
CA LYS A 221 7.19 12.94 17.37
C LYS A 221 6.85 13.07 18.86
N ASN A 222 5.67 13.59 19.20
CA ASN A 222 5.26 13.76 20.60
C ASN A 222 5.04 12.44 21.35
N TYR A 223 4.89 11.33 20.63
CA TYR A 223 4.87 9.97 21.19
C TYR A 223 6.26 9.31 21.25
N GLY A 224 7.33 10.04 20.90
CA GLY A 224 8.71 9.56 20.99
C GLY A 224 9.23 8.86 19.74
N PHE A 225 8.50 8.92 18.61
CA PHE A 225 9.02 8.47 17.33
C PHE A 225 9.99 9.51 16.75
N GLU A 226 11.11 9.05 16.21
CA GLU A 226 12.16 9.89 15.61
C GLU A 226 12.13 9.83 14.08
N GLN A 227 11.59 8.74 13.52
CA GLN A 227 11.49 8.52 12.08
C GLN A 227 10.07 8.16 11.66
N ALA A 228 9.77 8.36 10.38
CA ALA A 228 8.59 7.83 9.72
C ALA A 228 8.98 7.10 8.44
N VAL A 229 8.31 5.98 8.16
CA VAL A 229 8.38 5.26 6.88
C VAL A 229 7.08 5.47 6.13
N PHE A 230 7.16 6.00 4.92
CA PHE A 230 6.04 6.07 3.98
C PHE A 230 6.09 4.84 3.09
N GLY A 231 5.17 3.90 3.32
CA GLY A 231 5.25 2.56 2.73
C GLY A 231 4.51 2.41 1.41
N LEU A 232 5.16 1.78 0.42
CA LEU A 232 4.56 1.31 -0.85
C LEU A 232 3.83 2.40 -1.65
N MET A 233 4.41 3.59 -1.73
CA MET A 233 3.86 4.66 -2.55
C MET A 233 4.02 4.30 -4.02
N ARG A 234 2.94 4.38 -4.81
CA ARG A 234 3.03 4.27 -6.27
C ARG A 234 3.82 5.45 -6.83
N ASP A 235 4.81 5.16 -7.66
CA ASP A 235 5.60 6.20 -8.29
C ASP A 235 4.74 6.99 -9.29
N GLY A 236 4.97 8.31 -9.38
CA GLY A 236 4.14 9.22 -10.18
C GLY A 236 2.80 9.64 -9.55
N ASN A 237 2.36 9.06 -8.43
CA ASN A 237 1.18 9.53 -7.70
C ASN A 237 1.47 10.76 -6.83
N TYR A 238 0.42 11.49 -6.44
CA TYR A 238 0.47 12.65 -5.52
C TYR A 238 1.19 12.36 -4.20
N SER A 239 1.16 11.11 -3.72
CA SER A 239 1.88 10.65 -2.53
C SER A 239 3.40 10.82 -2.62
N THR A 240 3.99 10.83 -3.83
CA THR A 240 5.44 11.08 -4.01
C THR A 240 5.84 12.52 -3.68
N SER A 241 4.89 13.47 -3.67
CA SER A 241 5.13 14.83 -3.19
C SER A 241 5.54 14.88 -1.71
N ALA A 242 5.15 13.86 -0.93
CA ALA A 242 5.56 13.68 0.45
C ALA A 242 7.09 13.51 0.57
N LEU A 243 7.74 12.90 -0.42
CA LEU A 243 9.19 12.67 -0.42
C LEU A 243 9.96 13.98 -0.34
N LYS A 244 9.69 14.90 -1.27
CA LYS A 244 10.34 16.23 -1.30
C LYS A 244 10.01 17.03 -0.05
N ARG A 245 8.76 16.93 0.41
CA ARG A 245 8.26 17.76 1.50
C ARG A 245 8.79 17.37 2.86
N PHE A 246 9.01 16.09 3.06
CA PHE A 246 9.46 15.55 4.34
C PHE A 246 10.96 15.24 4.35
N ASP A 247 11.67 15.60 3.26
CA ASP A 247 13.08 15.26 3.05
C ASP A 247 13.30 13.75 3.23
N ALA A 248 12.44 12.97 2.57
CA ALA A 248 12.43 11.52 2.71
C ALA A 248 13.35 10.87 1.68
N THR A 249 14.12 9.89 2.14
CA THR A 249 15.04 9.12 1.30
C THR A 249 14.43 7.75 0.98
N ILE A 250 14.39 7.41 -0.31
CA ILE A 250 13.95 6.08 -0.77
C ILE A 250 14.96 5.03 -0.29
N PHE A 251 14.45 4.00 0.39
CA PHE A 251 15.27 2.87 0.85
C PHE A 251 14.82 1.53 0.24
N ARG A 252 13.62 1.48 -0.34
CA ARG A 252 13.10 0.31 -1.05
C ARG A 252 12.37 0.70 -2.32
N ARG A 253 12.58 -0.06 -3.39
CA ARG A 253 11.73 -0.02 -4.60
C ARG A 253 11.15 -1.39 -4.87
N TYR A 254 9.95 -1.39 -5.42
CA TYR A 254 9.22 -2.59 -5.79
C TYR A 254 8.64 -2.46 -7.19
N ALA A 255 8.53 -3.58 -7.89
CA ALA A 255 7.88 -3.65 -9.18
C ALA A 255 6.76 -4.70 -9.18
N LEU A 256 5.62 -4.34 -9.77
CA LEU A 256 4.75 -5.33 -10.37
C LEU A 256 5.27 -5.57 -11.79
N MET A 257 5.53 -6.82 -12.14
CA MET A 257 6.04 -7.20 -13.44
C MET A 257 4.86 -7.44 -14.40
N GLU A 258 5.05 -7.15 -15.68
CA GLU A 258 4.09 -7.43 -16.74
C GLU A 258 4.75 -8.11 -17.94
N LYS A 259 4.00 -8.94 -18.65
CA LYS A 259 4.40 -9.52 -19.94
C LYS A 259 3.20 -9.53 -20.86
N ARG A 260 3.35 -8.93 -22.05
CA ARG A 260 2.38 -9.06 -23.13
C ARG A 260 2.41 -10.48 -23.69
N LEU A 261 1.22 -11.01 -23.96
CA LEU A 261 1.04 -12.34 -24.54
C LEU A 261 0.90 -12.19 -26.05
#